data_AF-A0A391NWU1-F1
#
_entry.id   AF-A0A391NWU1-F1
#
_cell.length_a   1.000
_cell.length_b   1.000
_cell.length_c   1.000
_cell.angle_alpha   90.00
_cell.angle_beta   90.00
_cell.angle_gamma   90.00
#
_symmetry.space_group_name_H-M   'P 1'
#
loop_
_entity.id
_entity.type
_entity.pdbx_description
1 polymer ?
#
loop_
_entity_poly.entity_id
_entity_poly.type
_entity_poly.pdbx_seq_one_letter_code
_entity_poly.pdbx_strand_id
1 'polypeptide(L)'
;PGRINMPMQTAFFQLSEVIPVDDAVSYLKEAVLKTFKSKGEKVVAMNNAAIDLTLKEGTVTQVAYPANWGEMADSEVHAARYAKAMTRFEDTDEDFIKDIFVPIYQAHGQDIPVSKVGVGTV
;
A
#
# COMPACT_ATOMS: atom_id res chain seq x y z
N PRO A 1 -11.28 -4.37 -10.60
CA PRO A 1 -10.18 -3.63 -9.95
C PRO A 1 -9.38 -2.78 -10.95
N GLY A 2 -9.19 -1.49 -10.67
CA GLY A 2 -8.35 -0.60 -11.48
C GLY A 2 -6.86 -0.79 -11.18
N ARG A 3 -5.99 -0.58 -12.17
CA ARG A 3 -4.53 -0.54 -11.95
C ARG A 3 -4.15 0.83 -11.40
N ILE A 4 -3.64 0.87 -10.17
CA ILE A 4 -3.29 2.13 -9.47
C ILE A 4 -1.79 2.46 -9.48
N ASN A 5 -0.96 1.58 -10.05
CA ASN A 5 0.49 1.72 -10.03
C ASN A 5 0.95 3.06 -10.65
N MET A 6 0.39 3.44 -11.81
CA MET A 6 0.77 4.70 -12.48
C MET A 6 0.30 5.94 -11.72
N PRO A 7 -0.97 6.03 -11.26
CA PRO A 7 -1.36 7.14 -10.39
C PRO A 7 -0.51 7.26 -9.13
N MET A 8 -0.26 6.16 -8.42
CA MET A 8 0.51 6.20 -7.17
C MET A 8 1.97 6.60 -7.37
N GLN A 9 2.64 6.14 -8.44
CA GLN A 9 3.99 6.59 -8.78
C GLN A 9 4.02 8.08 -9.17
N THR A 10 3.02 8.55 -9.91
CA THR A 10 2.91 9.96 -10.30
C THR A 10 2.73 10.85 -9.07
N ALA A 11 1.82 10.46 -8.16
CA ALA A 11 1.61 11.16 -6.89
C ALA A 11 2.88 11.17 -6.01
N PHE A 12 3.63 10.07 -5.97
CA PHE A 12 4.91 10.02 -5.26
C PHE A 12 5.89 11.08 -5.78
N PHE A 13 6.11 11.17 -7.09
CA PHE A 13 7.05 12.17 -7.63
C PHE A 13 6.52 13.60 -7.49
N GLN A 14 5.21 13.81 -7.61
CA GLN A 14 4.58 15.11 -7.37
C GLN A 14 4.79 15.60 -5.93
N LEU A 15 4.69 14.71 -4.94
CA LEU A 15 4.72 15.08 -3.52
C LEU A 15 6.13 15.02 -2.89
N SER A 16 7.01 14.16 -3.39
CA SER A 16 8.34 13.96 -2.80
C SER A 16 9.36 15.00 -3.23
N GLU A 17 9.15 15.67 -4.36
CA GLU A 17 10.05 16.68 -4.93
C GLU A 17 11.52 16.22 -5.06
N VAL A 18 11.76 14.90 -5.15
CA VAL A 18 13.10 14.32 -5.28
C VAL A 18 13.79 14.72 -6.60
N ILE A 19 13.00 15.04 -7.62
CA ILE A 19 13.39 15.62 -8.91
C ILE A 19 12.26 16.57 -9.37
N PRO A 20 12.52 17.48 -10.34
CA PRO A 20 11.47 18.30 -10.94
C PRO A 20 10.32 17.45 -11.50
N VAL A 21 9.08 17.89 -11.27
CA VAL A 21 7.88 17.12 -11.67
C VAL A 21 7.83 16.89 -13.18
N ASP A 22 8.22 17.87 -13.98
CA ASP A 22 8.23 17.74 -15.45
C ASP A 22 9.21 16.65 -15.91
N ASP A 23 10.38 16.55 -15.29
CA ASP A 23 11.36 15.49 -15.56
C ASP A 23 10.80 14.13 -15.16
N ALA A 24 10.18 14.04 -13.97
CA ALA A 24 9.54 12.81 -13.50
C ALA A 24 8.46 12.33 -14.47
N VAL A 25 7.61 13.24 -14.98
CA VAL A 25 6.54 12.93 -15.94
C VAL A 25 7.12 12.41 -17.25
N SER A 26 8.20 13.03 -17.73
CA SER A 26 8.91 12.56 -18.92
C SER A 26 9.41 11.13 -18.74
N TYR A 27 10.15 10.87 -17.66
CA TYR A 27 10.69 9.54 -17.35
C TYR A 27 9.60 8.48 -17.13
N LEU A 28 8.48 8.85 -16.49
CA LEU A 28 7.34 7.95 -16.31
C LEU A 28 6.72 7.56 -17.66
N LYS A 29 6.52 8.51 -18.58
CA LYS A 29 5.95 8.23 -19.92
C LYS A 29 6.90 7.38 -20.76
N GLU A 30 8.21 7.61 -20.68
CA GLU A 30 9.23 6.76 -21.30
C GLU A 30 9.21 5.33 -20.73
N ALA A 31 9.11 5.19 -19.41
CA ALA A 31 9.02 3.89 -18.74
C ALA A 31 7.73 3.15 -19.11
N VAL A 32 6.60 3.86 -19.24
CA VAL A 32 5.33 3.29 -19.72
C VAL A 32 5.48 2.73 -21.13
N LEU A 33 6.06 3.50 -22.06
CA LEU A 33 6.30 3.01 -23.42
C LEU A 33 7.20 1.77 -23.40
N LYS A 34 8.32 1.81 -22.68
CA LYS A 34 9.27 0.69 -22.61
C LYS A 34 8.63 -0.58 -22.04
N THR A 35 7.83 -0.43 -20.98
CA THR A 35 7.22 -1.55 -20.25
C THR A 35 6.01 -2.14 -20.98
N PHE A 36 5.19 -1.29 -21.59
CA PHE A 36 3.87 -1.68 -22.11
C PHE A 36 3.74 -1.65 -23.63
N LYS A 37 4.79 -1.31 -24.40
CA LYS A 37 4.74 -1.36 -25.89
C LYS A 37 4.25 -2.71 -26.42
N SER A 38 4.63 -3.82 -25.78
CA SER A 38 4.21 -5.18 -26.18
C SER A 38 2.75 -5.49 -25.86
N LYS A 39 2.09 -4.66 -25.06
CA LYS A 39 0.67 -4.77 -24.69
C LYS A 39 -0.25 -3.94 -25.59
N GLY A 40 0.33 -3.23 -26.56
CA GLY A 40 -0.39 -2.42 -27.54
C GLY A 40 -0.58 -0.97 -27.12
N GLU A 41 -0.79 -0.11 -28.13
CA GLU A 41 -0.87 1.34 -27.98
C GLU A 41 -1.98 1.78 -27.04
N LYS A 42 -3.12 1.08 -27.03
CA LYS A 42 -4.23 1.37 -26.11
C LYS A 42 -3.77 1.30 -24.65
N VAL A 43 -2.94 0.33 -24.28
CA VAL A 43 -2.45 0.18 -22.90
C VAL A 43 -1.46 1.29 -22.57
N VAL A 44 -0.57 1.65 -23.49
CA VAL A 44 0.36 2.78 -23.33
C VAL A 44 -0.43 4.08 -23.12
N ALA A 45 -1.41 4.35 -23.98
CA ALA A 45 -2.27 5.53 -23.89
C ALA A 45 -3.04 5.60 -22.57
N MET A 46 -3.59 4.48 -22.10
CA MET A 46 -4.29 4.43 -20.81
C MET A 46 -3.38 4.74 -19.62
N ASN A 47 -2.13 4.26 -19.63
CA ASN A 47 -1.18 4.56 -18.56
C ASN A 47 -0.71 6.03 -18.61
N ASN A 48 -0.45 6.57 -19.81
CA ASN A 48 -0.12 7.99 -19.96
C ASN A 48 -1.27 8.88 -19.51
N ALA A 49 -2.52 8.54 -19.86
CA ALA A 49 -3.69 9.25 -19.37
C ALA A 49 -3.83 9.19 -17.85
N ALA A 50 -3.45 8.07 -17.21
CA ALA A 50 -3.46 7.95 -15.76
C ALA A 50 -2.43 8.88 -15.09
N ILE A 51 -1.24 9.05 -15.69
CA ILE A 51 -0.25 10.06 -15.25
C ILE A 51 -0.87 11.45 -15.36
N ASP A 52 -1.37 11.81 -16.54
CA ASP A 52 -1.91 13.14 -16.82
C ASP A 52 -3.10 13.48 -15.92
N LEU A 53 -3.98 12.52 -15.65
CA LEU A 53 -5.11 12.69 -14.72
C LEU A 53 -4.65 12.92 -13.29
N THR A 54 -3.60 12.25 -12.84
CA THR A 54 -3.10 12.39 -11.47
C THR A 54 -2.56 13.79 -11.20
N LEU A 55 -1.93 14.41 -12.21
CA LEU A 55 -1.38 15.76 -12.13
C LEU A 55 -2.44 16.87 -12.22
N LYS A 56 -3.69 16.53 -12.58
CA LYS A 56 -4.75 17.53 -12.63
C LYS A 56 -4.96 18.10 -11.23
N GLU A 57 -5.04 19.42 -11.17
CA GLU A 57 -5.38 20.15 -9.95
C GLU A 57 -6.62 19.54 -9.29
N GLY A 58 -6.55 19.34 -7.97
CA GLY A 58 -7.62 18.73 -7.21
C GLY A 58 -7.66 17.18 -7.23
N THR A 59 -6.81 16.51 -8.01
CA THR A 59 -6.75 15.03 -8.02
C THR A 59 -5.94 14.49 -6.84
N VAL A 60 -4.72 15.00 -6.67
CA VAL A 60 -3.94 14.82 -5.45
C VAL A 60 -4.15 16.07 -4.59
N THR A 61 -4.76 15.90 -3.43
CA THR A 61 -5.15 17.01 -2.54
C THR A 61 -4.65 16.76 -1.13
N GLN A 62 -4.19 17.84 -0.49
CA GLN A 62 -3.88 17.82 0.93
C GLN A 62 -5.19 17.74 1.72
N VAL A 63 -5.31 16.72 2.55
CA VAL A 63 -6.43 16.59 3.47
C VAL A 63 -6.11 17.38 4.73
N ALA A 64 -6.83 18.48 4.95
CA ALA A 64 -6.76 19.19 6.22
C ALA A 64 -7.41 18.35 7.32
N TYR A 65 -6.69 18.13 8.41
CA TYR A 65 -7.17 17.36 9.56
C TYR A 65 -7.16 18.22 10.85
N PRO A 66 -8.15 18.03 11.74
CA PRO A 66 -8.17 18.65 13.05
C PRO A 66 -6.91 18.37 13.87
N ALA A 67 -6.40 19.39 14.58
CA ALA A 67 -5.18 19.28 15.39
C ALA A 67 -5.31 18.26 16.54
N ASN A 68 -6.53 18.03 17.03
CA ASN A 68 -6.80 17.11 18.13
C ASN A 68 -6.87 15.63 17.71
N TRP A 69 -6.61 15.28 16.44
CA TRP A 69 -6.61 13.87 16.00
C TRP A 69 -5.64 12.99 16.79
N GLY A 70 -4.50 13.53 17.25
CA GLY A 70 -3.55 12.81 18.10
C GLY A 70 -4.02 12.57 19.54
N GLU A 71 -5.10 13.23 19.96
CA GLU A 71 -5.68 13.15 21.32
C GLU A 71 -6.97 12.31 21.36
N MET A 72 -7.44 11.85 20.20
CA MET A 72 -8.67 11.07 20.12
C MET A 72 -8.46 9.68 20.69
N ALA A 73 -9.30 9.29 21.64
CA ALA A 73 -9.36 7.91 22.10
C ALA A 73 -9.91 7.00 21.00
N ASP A 74 -9.42 5.75 20.97
CA ASP A 74 -10.00 4.73 20.11
C ASP A 74 -11.49 4.56 20.43
N SER A 75 -12.32 4.62 19.39
CA SER A 75 -13.73 4.28 19.53
C SER A 75 -13.84 2.77 19.80
N GLU A 76 -14.64 2.38 20.80
CA GLU A 76 -14.98 0.97 21.06
C GLU A 76 -15.49 0.27 19.79
N VAL A 77 -16.20 1.01 18.91
CA VAL A 77 -16.69 0.50 17.62
C VAL A 77 -15.54 0.27 16.62
N HIS A 78 -14.54 1.16 16.60
CA HIS A 78 -13.35 0.97 15.75
C HIS A 78 -12.46 -0.15 16.25
N ALA A 79 -12.22 -0.23 17.56
CA ALA A 79 -11.49 -1.32 18.19
C ALA A 79 -12.15 -2.67 17.90
N ALA A 80 -13.47 -2.78 18.07
CA ALA A 80 -14.23 -4.00 17.76
C ALA A 80 -14.19 -4.36 16.26
N ARG A 81 -14.19 -3.37 15.36
CA ARG A 81 -14.12 -3.61 13.91
C ARG A 81 -12.74 -4.08 13.47
N TYR A 82 -11.68 -3.50 14.03
CA TYR A 82 -10.31 -3.92 13.77
C TYR A 82 -10.10 -5.34 14.32
N ALA A 83 -10.47 -5.59 15.58
CA ALA A 83 -10.44 -6.91 16.18
C ALA A 83 -11.15 -7.95 15.30
N LYS A 84 -12.38 -7.67 14.85
CA LYS A 84 -13.13 -8.60 13.97
C LYS A 84 -12.45 -8.92 12.63
N ALA A 85 -11.66 -7.99 12.08
CA ALA A 85 -10.89 -8.26 10.86
C ALA A 85 -9.68 -9.18 11.14
N MET A 86 -9.15 -9.13 12.36
CA MET A 86 -8.01 -9.91 12.84
C MET A 86 -8.42 -11.28 13.42
N THR A 87 -9.65 -11.40 13.95
CA THR A 87 -10.12 -12.59 14.66
C THR A 87 -10.42 -13.79 13.77
N ARG A 88 -10.33 -13.67 12.44
CA ARG A 88 -10.58 -14.81 11.52
C ARG A 88 -9.71 -16.03 11.83
N PHE A 89 -8.60 -15.82 12.53
CA PHE A 89 -7.63 -16.85 12.90
C PHE A 89 -7.35 -16.90 14.41
N GLU A 90 -7.99 -16.07 15.25
CA GLU A 90 -7.73 -16.00 16.70
C GLU A 90 -8.52 -17.03 17.51
N ASP A 91 -9.72 -17.41 17.05
CA ASP A 91 -10.59 -18.42 17.71
C ASP A 91 -10.18 -19.88 17.47
N THR A 92 -9.04 -20.12 16.81
CA THR A 92 -8.52 -21.49 16.60
C THR A 92 -7.78 -21.99 17.83
N ASP A 93 -7.83 -23.28 18.13
CA ASP A 93 -7.03 -23.89 19.21
C ASP A 93 -5.62 -24.31 18.74
N GLU A 94 -5.23 -23.98 17.50
CA GLU A 94 -3.93 -24.35 16.94
C GLU A 94 -2.82 -23.34 17.26
N ASP A 95 -1.84 -23.77 18.07
CA ASP A 95 -0.67 -22.97 18.46
C ASP A 95 0.10 -22.41 17.25
N PHE A 96 0.22 -23.19 16.17
CA PHE A 96 0.88 -22.72 14.94
C PHE A 96 0.17 -21.50 14.33
N ILE A 97 -1.17 -21.50 14.33
CA ILE A 97 -1.92 -20.40 13.73
C ILE A 97 -1.77 -19.14 14.59
N LYS A 98 -1.90 -19.27 15.92
CA LYS A 98 -1.78 -18.15 16.87
C LYS A 98 -0.37 -17.57 16.92
N ASP A 99 0.64 -18.43 17.05
CA ASP A 99 2.00 -17.99 17.39
C ASP A 99 2.89 -17.72 16.17
N ILE A 100 2.54 -18.27 14.99
CA ILE A 100 3.36 -18.15 13.77
C ILE A 100 2.58 -17.48 12.64
N PHE A 101 1.44 -18.04 12.25
CA PHE A 101 0.71 -17.56 11.07
C PHE A 101 0.16 -16.14 11.26
N VAL A 102 -0.52 -15.87 12.38
CA VAL A 102 -1.13 -14.55 12.63
C VAL A 102 -0.08 -13.44 12.67
N PRO A 103 1.02 -13.52 13.43
CA PRO A 103 2.04 -12.48 13.42
C PRO A 103 2.64 -12.26 12.03
N ILE A 104 2.92 -13.33 11.26
CA ILE A 104 3.42 -13.20 9.87
C ILE A 104 2.38 -12.50 8.99
N TYR A 105 1.11 -12.90 9.09
CA TYR A 105 0.01 -12.31 8.33
C TYR A 105 -0.17 -10.83 8.63
N GLN A 106 0.11 -10.42 9.87
CA GLN A 106 0.05 -9.04 10.35
C GLN A 106 1.33 -8.24 10.06
N ALA A 107 2.30 -8.80 9.33
CA ALA A 107 3.62 -8.19 9.11
C ALA A 107 4.44 -7.94 10.41
N HIS A 108 4.18 -8.75 11.45
CA HIS A 108 4.89 -8.83 12.72
C HIS A 108 5.76 -10.09 12.84
N GLY A 109 6.15 -10.70 11.72
CA GLY A 109 6.92 -11.95 11.72
C GLY A 109 8.29 -11.84 12.42
N GLN A 110 8.88 -10.64 12.45
CA GLN A 110 10.13 -10.38 13.16
C GLN A 110 9.99 -10.44 14.70
N ASP A 111 8.77 -10.30 15.22
CA ASP A 111 8.49 -10.31 16.66
C ASP A 111 8.34 -11.75 17.19
N ILE A 112 8.32 -12.76 16.31
CA ILE A 112 8.22 -14.17 16.68
C ILE A 112 9.54 -14.63 17.32
N PRO A 113 9.52 -15.10 18.59
CA PRO A 113 10.73 -15.57 19.23
C PRO A 113 11.19 -16.90 18.61
N VAL A 114 12.51 -17.10 18.55
CA VAL A 114 13.12 -18.33 18.01
C VAL A 114 12.60 -19.60 18.69
N SER A 115 12.21 -19.53 19.97
CA SER A 115 11.63 -20.64 20.72
C SER A 115 10.30 -21.17 20.16
N LYS A 116 9.60 -20.39 19.33
CA LYS A 116 8.35 -20.78 18.67
C LYS A 116 8.57 -21.37 17.27
N VAL A 117 9.76 -21.22 16.70
CA VAL A 117 10.11 -21.78 15.39
C VAL A 117 10.71 -23.17 15.58
N GLY A 118 10.09 -24.19 15.00
CA GLY A 118 10.59 -25.57 15.08
C GLY A 118 12.00 -25.69 14.50
N VAL A 119 12.92 -26.29 15.25
CA VAL A 119 14.26 -26.61 14.76
C VAL A 119 14.15 -27.81 13.84
N GLY A 120 14.27 -27.59 12.53
CA GLY A 120 14.37 -28.67 11.56
C GLY A 120 15.63 -29.48 11.84
N THR A 121 15.49 -30.72 12.31
CA THR A 121 16.56 -31.71 12.21
C THR A 121 16.68 -32.08 10.74
N VAL A 122 17.80 -31.68 10.13
CA VAL A 122 18.21 -32.12 8.79
C VAL A 122 18.56 -33.62 8.82
#